data_AF-A0A2W4J3I6-F1
#
_entry.id   AF-A0A2W4J3I6-F1
#
_cell.length_a   1.000
_cell.length_b   1.000
_cell.length_c   1.000
_cell.angle_alpha   90.00
_cell.angle_beta   90.00
_cell.angle_gamma   90.00
#
_symmetry.space_group_name_H-M   'P 1'
#
loop_
_entity.id
_entity.type
_entity.pdbx_description
1 polymer ?
#
loop_
_entity_poly.entity_id
_entity_poly.type
_entity_poly.pdbx_seq_one_letter_code
_entity_poly.pdbx_strand_id
1 'polypeptide(L)'
;MRSLLKIGLTLVILLGAVIWVVGEMRGLRRSAEYRLAREELRAEFLARAPWVWGIPDPERYREEARALFRWYHEGLQALDRRFPGQATAPDAYLRDLEARHREGRLGEPEYHGYKESYEQVAEVWDAITAGRYAPVMTGTSNSLRLDFLEARPALIQGQRAIQGRFVLWGAQRSRAEERPGEFEQPRIQTHASFDDVRVKLFDARERQIGELTFGLPSGTYVPVPEQRIADFPPLAFVGEYAIPLVPYEAETMEMVAVVRSRSASGAEIRGEFVWKQPVPTSWKLAEGEAWEGARIGVREEP
;
A
#
# COMPACT_ATOMS: atom_id res chain seq x y z
N MET A 1 -51.08 -46.07 -12.88
CA MET A 1 -50.01 -45.30 -13.57
C MET A 1 -49.86 -43.85 -13.08
N ARG A 2 -50.92 -43.03 -13.02
CA ARG A 2 -50.79 -41.61 -12.60
C ARG A 2 -50.25 -41.39 -11.17
N SER A 3 -50.53 -42.27 -10.19
CA SER A 3 -49.99 -42.10 -8.82
C SER A 3 -48.50 -42.47 -8.73
N LEU A 4 -48.07 -43.54 -9.40
CA LEU A 4 -46.65 -43.93 -9.47
C LEU A 4 -45.80 -42.85 -10.16
N LEU A 5 -46.34 -42.18 -11.18
CA LEU A 5 -45.65 -41.08 -11.86
C LEU A 5 -45.51 -39.83 -10.97
N LYS A 6 -46.52 -39.53 -10.14
CA LYS A 6 -46.46 -38.45 -9.15
C LYS A 6 -45.44 -38.75 -8.04
N ILE A 7 -45.44 -39.98 -7.52
CA ILE A 7 -44.47 -40.41 -6.50
C ILE A 7 -43.04 -40.36 -7.04
N GLY A 8 -42.82 -40.83 -8.28
CA GLY A 8 -41.53 -40.75 -8.95
C GLY A 8 -41.05 -39.31 -9.14
N LEU A 9 -41.94 -38.41 -9.58
CA LEU A 9 -41.63 -36.99 -9.75
C LEU A 9 -41.28 -36.31 -8.41
N THR A 10 -42.04 -36.57 -7.35
CA THR A 10 -41.76 -36.05 -6.01
C THR A 10 -40.41 -36.52 -5.47
N LEU A 11 -40.06 -37.80 -5.68
CA LEU A 11 -38.75 -38.35 -5.30
C LEU A 11 -37.59 -37.67 -6.06
N VAL A 12 -37.74 -37.42 -7.36
CA VAL A 12 -36.73 -36.70 -8.15
C VAL A 12 -36.54 -35.27 -7.65
N ILE A 13 -37.63 -34.56 -7.34
CA ILE A 13 -37.57 -33.19 -6.80
C ILE A 13 -36.88 -33.18 -5.42
N LEU A 14 -37.26 -34.11 -4.52
CA LEU A 14 -36.64 -34.23 -3.20
C LEU A 14 -35.15 -34.56 -3.31
N LEU A 15 -34.77 -35.49 -4.19
CA LEU A 15 -33.37 -35.83 -4.43
C LEU A 15 -32.58 -34.63 -4.98
N GLY A 16 -33.18 -33.88 -5.91
CA GLY A 16 -32.61 -32.64 -6.44
C GLY A 16 -32.41 -31.58 -5.35
N ALA A 17 -33.39 -31.38 -4.47
CA ALA A 17 -33.29 -30.46 -3.35
C ALA A 17 -32.20 -30.86 -2.35
N VAL A 18 -32.08 -32.15 -2.04
CA VAL A 18 -31.00 -32.66 -1.15
C VAL A 18 -29.63 -32.46 -1.79
N ILE A 19 -29.46 -32.77 -3.07
CA ILE A 19 -28.19 -32.54 -3.80
C ILE A 19 -27.83 -31.05 -3.78
N TRP A 20 -28.81 -30.17 -4.00
CA TRP A 20 -28.60 -28.72 -3.97
C TRP A 20 -28.19 -28.24 -2.57
N VAL A 21 -28.90 -28.63 -1.50
CA VAL A 21 -28.56 -28.26 -0.12
C VAL A 21 -27.17 -28.78 0.28
N VAL A 22 -26.85 -30.04 -0.05
CA VAL A 22 -25.53 -30.61 0.22
C VAL A 22 -24.44 -29.89 -0.58
N GLY A 23 -24.72 -29.51 -1.82
CA GLY A 23 -23.84 -28.70 -2.65
C GLY A 23 -23.54 -27.34 -2.04
N GLU A 24 -24.58 -26.62 -1.60
CA GLU A 24 -24.48 -25.31 -0.95
C GLU A 24 -23.69 -25.40 0.36
N MET A 25 -23.98 -26.40 1.21
CA MET A 25 -23.24 -26.63 2.44
C MET A 25 -21.77 -26.94 2.20
N ARG A 26 -21.44 -27.71 1.15
CA ARG A 26 -20.05 -27.96 0.75
C ARG A 26 -19.38 -26.68 0.26
N GLY A 27 -20.08 -25.86 -0.50
CA GLY A 27 -19.62 -24.54 -0.95
C GLY A 27 -19.28 -23.63 0.23
N LEU A 28 -20.21 -23.44 1.15
CA LEU A 28 -20.02 -22.62 2.36
C LEU A 28 -18.85 -23.10 3.22
N ARG A 29 -18.72 -24.42 3.43
CA ARG A 29 -17.58 -25.00 4.16
C ARG A 29 -16.27 -24.72 3.45
N ARG A 30 -16.21 -24.93 2.12
CA ARG A 30 -15.01 -24.68 1.33
C ARG A 30 -14.61 -23.20 1.33
N SER A 31 -15.58 -22.29 1.27
CA SER A 31 -15.33 -20.85 1.40
C SER A 31 -14.81 -20.48 2.80
N ALA A 32 -15.36 -21.09 3.86
CA ALA A 32 -14.87 -20.88 5.22
C ALA A 32 -13.44 -21.40 5.40
N GLU A 33 -13.13 -22.59 4.90
CA GLU A 33 -11.77 -23.17 4.91
C GLU A 33 -10.78 -22.31 4.12
N TYR A 34 -11.16 -21.82 2.94
CA TYR A 34 -10.33 -20.92 2.15
C TYR A 34 -10.01 -19.62 2.90
N ARG A 35 -11.04 -18.99 3.51
CA ARG A 35 -10.85 -17.77 4.31
C ARG A 35 -9.91 -18.02 5.48
N LEU A 36 -10.09 -19.11 6.21
CA LEU A 36 -9.20 -19.48 7.32
C LEU A 36 -7.76 -19.65 6.85
N ALA A 37 -7.54 -20.44 5.80
CA ALA A 37 -6.20 -20.69 5.26
C ALA A 37 -5.52 -19.41 4.75
N ARG A 38 -6.29 -18.47 4.20
CA ARG A 38 -5.79 -17.15 3.79
C ARG A 38 -5.39 -16.28 4.98
N GLU A 39 -6.18 -16.28 6.06
CA GLU A 39 -5.83 -15.57 7.30
C GLU A 39 -4.61 -16.20 7.98
N GLU A 40 -4.46 -17.53 7.95
CA GLU A 40 -3.25 -18.22 8.42
C GLU A 40 -2.02 -17.78 7.63
N LEU A 41 -2.10 -17.72 6.29
CA LEU A 41 -1.00 -17.24 5.44
C LEU A 41 -0.64 -15.78 5.75
N ARG A 42 -1.64 -14.91 5.96
CA ARG A 42 -1.43 -13.51 6.36
C ARG A 42 -0.77 -13.42 7.74
N ALA A 43 -1.22 -14.21 8.70
CA ALA A 43 -0.61 -14.25 10.03
C ALA A 43 0.84 -14.73 9.97
N GLU A 44 1.14 -15.74 9.15
CA GLU A 44 2.49 -16.22 8.94
C GLU A 44 3.38 -15.17 8.23
N PHE A 45 2.84 -14.46 7.24
CA PHE A 45 3.53 -13.30 6.66
C PHE A 45 3.88 -12.28 7.73
N LEU A 46 2.93 -11.92 8.59
CA LEU A 46 3.14 -10.96 9.68
C LEU A 46 4.14 -11.44 10.74
N ALA A 47 4.29 -12.75 10.93
CA ALA A 47 5.31 -13.31 11.82
C ALA A 47 6.72 -13.23 11.21
N ARG A 48 6.83 -13.34 9.88
CA ARG A 48 8.11 -13.30 9.14
C ARG A 48 8.56 -11.87 8.83
N ALA A 49 7.63 -10.99 8.50
CA ALA A 49 7.91 -9.67 7.96
C ALA A 49 8.76 -8.75 8.87
N PRO A 50 8.55 -8.70 10.21
CA PRO A 50 9.36 -7.86 11.11
C PRO A 50 10.87 -8.14 11.02
N TRP A 51 11.27 -9.40 10.80
CA TRP A 51 12.67 -9.77 10.63
C TRP A 51 13.29 -9.14 9.38
N VAL A 52 12.52 -9.12 8.28
CA VAL A 52 12.94 -8.52 7.01
C VAL A 52 12.93 -6.99 7.11
N TRP A 53 11.87 -6.40 7.68
CA TRP A 53 11.75 -4.95 7.85
C TRP A 53 12.87 -4.37 8.73
N GLY A 54 13.39 -5.16 9.68
CA GLY A 54 14.48 -4.76 10.58
C GLY A 54 15.88 -4.76 9.96
N ILE A 55 16.07 -5.21 8.71
CA ILE A 55 17.40 -5.29 8.08
C ILE A 55 17.91 -3.89 7.70
N PRO A 56 18.98 -3.36 8.31
CA PRO A 56 19.42 -1.99 8.02
C PRO A 56 20.10 -1.85 6.65
N ASP A 57 20.78 -2.89 6.18
CA ASP A 57 21.49 -2.90 4.90
C ASP A 57 20.49 -2.89 3.71
N PRO A 58 20.50 -1.86 2.84
CA PRO A 58 19.50 -1.73 1.77
C PRO A 58 19.53 -2.86 0.75
N GLU A 59 20.70 -3.35 0.34
CA GLU A 59 20.79 -4.39 -0.70
C GLU A 59 20.31 -5.74 -0.16
N ARG A 60 20.80 -6.16 1.01
CA ARG A 60 20.32 -7.35 1.70
C ARG A 60 18.82 -7.26 1.98
N TYR A 61 18.33 -6.09 2.37
CA TYR A 61 16.90 -5.88 2.57
C TYR A 61 16.10 -6.15 1.30
N ARG A 62 16.51 -5.60 0.15
CA ARG A 62 15.80 -5.82 -1.13
C ARG A 62 15.74 -7.30 -1.50
N GLU A 63 16.82 -8.04 -1.28
CA GLU A 63 16.86 -9.49 -1.54
C GLU A 63 15.89 -10.26 -0.64
N GLU A 64 15.93 -10.00 0.66
CA GLU A 64 15.07 -10.66 1.66
C GLU A 64 13.60 -10.27 1.49
N ALA A 65 13.30 -9.01 1.16
CA ALA A 65 11.96 -8.54 0.85
C ALA A 65 11.39 -9.25 -0.38
N ARG A 66 12.15 -9.36 -1.48
CA ARG A 66 11.73 -10.13 -2.66
C ARG A 66 11.50 -11.60 -2.33
N ALA A 67 12.35 -12.20 -1.50
CA ALA A 67 12.19 -13.59 -1.07
C ALA A 67 10.90 -13.78 -0.24
N LEU A 68 10.62 -12.88 0.71
CA LEU A 68 9.41 -12.87 1.51
C LEU A 68 8.15 -12.72 0.65
N PHE A 69 8.16 -11.76 -0.28
CA PHE A 69 7.04 -11.52 -1.18
C PHE A 69 6.79 -12.69 -2.14
N ARG A 70 7.85 -13.28 -2.69
CA ARG A 70 7.74 -14.47 -3.52
C ARG A 70 7.11 -15.62 -2.74
N TRP A 71 7.60 -15.90 -1.53
CA TRP A 71 7.02 -16.93 -0.67
C TRP A 71 5.53 -16.70 -0.40
N TYR A 72 5.14 -15.46 -0.09
CA TYR A 72 3.74 -15.12 0.16
C TYR A 72 2.87 -15.30 -1.09
N HIS A 73 3.36 -14.84 -2.25
CA HIS A 73 2.66 -14.99 -3.52
C HIS A 73 2.50 -16.46 -3.94
N GLU A 74 3.55 -17.27 -3.78
CA GLU A 74 3.48 -18.72 -4.01
C GLU A 74 2.47 -19.40 -3.07
N GLY A 75 2.39 -18.94 -1.81
CA GLY A 75 1.37 -19.37 -0.85
C GLY A 75 -0.05 -19.08 -1.34
N LEU A 76 -0.31 -17.87 -1.84
CA LEU A 76 -1.61 -17.51 -2.41
C LEU A 76 -1.95 -18.40 -3.62
N GLN A 77 -1.02 -18.59 -4.55
CA GLN A 77 -1.20 -19.48 -5.70
C GLN A 77 -1.47 -20.93 -5.28
N ALA A 78 -0.85 -21.40 -4.19
CA ALA A 78 -1.11 -22.72 -3.63
C ALA A 78 -2.54 -22.83 -3.05
N LEU A 79 -3.02 -21.77 -2.39
CA LEU A 79 -4.41 -21.70 -1.92
C LEU A 79 -5.39 -21.72 -3.09
N ASP A 80 -5.15 -20.95 -4.15
CA ASP A 80 -6.02 -20.91 -5.34
C ASP A 80 -6.12 -22.28 -6.02
N ARG A 81 -5.00 -23.01 -6.12
CA ARG A 81 -4.99 -24.38 -6.64
C ARG A 81 -5.73 -25.37 -5.74
N ARG A 82 -5.66 -25.20 -4.41
CA ARG A 82 -6.35 -26.04 -3.42
C ARG A 82 -7.86 -25.74 -3.37
N PHE A 83 -8.24 -24.48 -3.57
CA PHE A 83 -9.61 -23.98 -3.48
C PHE A 83 -10.07 -23.28 -4.77
N PRO A 84 -10.14 -23.99 -5.92
CA PRO A 84 -10.57 -23.42 -7.20
C PRO A 84 -11.94 -22.74 -7.08
N GLY A 85 -12.03 -21.54 -7.67
CA GLY A 85 -13.25 -20.71 -7.68
C GLY A 85 -13.50 -19.90 -6.40
N GLN A 86 -12.63 -20.00 -5.38
CA GLN A 86 -12.74 -19.18 -4.16
C GLN A 86 -11.86 -17.92 -4.21
N ALA A 87 -10.83 -17.92 -5.06
CA ALA A 87 -9.94 -16.79 -5.28
C ALA A 87 -10.74 -15.54 -5.66
N THR A 88 -10.45 -14.42 -5.02
CA THR A 88 -10.98 -13.13 -5.46
C THR A 88 -10.25 -12.75 -6.74
N ALA A 89 -10.97 -12.42 -7.81
CA ALA A 89 -10.31 -11.94 -9.01
C ALA A 89 -9.49 -10.68 -8.70
N PRO A 90 -8.26 -10.53 -9.24
CA PRO A 90 -7.41 -9.37 -8.95
C PRO A 90 -8.09 -8.03 -9.21
N ASP A 91 -8.98 -7.98 -10.20
CA ASP A 91 -9.74 -6.82 -10.65
C ASP A 91 -11.15 -6.71 -10.02
N ALA A 92 -11.49 -7.54 -9.04
CA ALA A 92 -12.84 -7.57 -8.46
C ALA A 92 -13.28 -6.21 -7.90
N TYR A 93 -12.35 -5.47 -7.27
CA TYR A 93 -12.61 -4.11 -6.78
C TYR A 93 -12.93 -3.15 -7.92
N LEU A 94 -12.15 -3.19 -9.01
CA LEU A 94 -12.37 -2.32 -10.16
C LEU A 94 -13.73 -2.61 -10.83
N ARG A 95 -14.10 -3.88 -10.96
CA ARG A 95 -15.40 -4.27 -11.50
C ARG A 95 -16.58 -3.81 -10.62
N ASP A 96 -16.46 -3.93 -9.30
CA ASP A 96 -17.47 -3.39 -8.37
C ASP A 96 -17.58 -1.86 -8.50
N LEU A 97 -16.43 -1.19 -8.58
CA LEU A 97 -16.35 0.26 -8.73
C LEU A 97 -17.03 0.74 -10.02
N GLU A 98 -16.73 0.10 -11.15
CA GLU A 98 -17.35 0.37 -12.45
C GLU A 98 -18.85 0.10 -12.45
N ALA A 99 -19.29 -0.99 -11.81
CA ALA A 99 -20.70 -1.32 -11.69
C ALA A 99 -21.46 -0.25 -10.89
N ARG A 100 -20.94 0.16 -9.72
CA ARG A 100 -21.54 1.22 -8.90
C ARG A 100 -21.60 2.56 -9.62
N HIS A 101 -20.58 2.91 -10.39
CA HIS A 101 -20.58 4.12 -11.19
C HIS A 101 -21.65 4.05 -12.30
N ARG A 102 -21.73 2.93 -13.03
CA ARG A 102 -22.76 2.70 -14.06
C ARG A 102 -24.19 2.72 -13.49
N GLU A 103 -24.37 2.24 -12.27
CA GLU A 103 -25.64 2.25 -11.52
C GLU A 103 -25.98 3.64 -10.93
N GLY A 104 -25.13 4.65 -11.13
CA GLY A 104 -25.32 6.01 -10.59
C GLY A 104 -25.16 6.11 -9.07
N ARG A 105 -24.56 5.10 -8.42
CA ARG A 105 -24.28 5.09 -6.98
C ARG A 105 -22.98 5.80 -6.61
N LEU A 106 -22.20 6.22 -7.61
CA LEU A 106 -20.97 7.00 -7.45
C LEU A 106 -20.91 8.13 -8.46
N GLY A 107 -20.60 9.34 -7.98
CA GLY A 107 -20.31 10.47 -8.86
C GLY A 107 -18.97 10.31 -9.59
N GLU A 108 -18.79 11.06 -10.68
CA GLU A 108 -17.56 11.08 -11.48
C GLU A 108 -16.29 11.36 -10.63
N PRO A 109 -16.27 12.35 -9.72
CA PRO A 109 -15.06 12.65 -8.94
C PRO A 109 -14.69 11.51 -7.98
N GLU A 110 -15.69 10.87 -7.37
CA GLU A 110 -15.49 9.74 -6.46
C GLU A 110 -14.99 8.51 -7.20
N TYR A 111 -15.58 8.22 -8.37
CA TYR A 111 -15.16 7.14 -9.23
C TYR A 111 -13.68 7.28 -9.61
N HIS A 112 -13.27 8.46 -10.10
CA HIS A 112 -11.88 8.73 -10.45
C HIS A 112 -10.93 8.60 -9.26
N GLY A 113 -11.27 9.15 -8.09
CA GLY A 113 -10.42 9.04 -6.90
C GLY A 113 -10.25 7.59 -6.41
N TYR A 114 -11.34 6.79 -6.43
CA TYR A 114 -11.26 5.37 -6.09
C TYR A 114 -10.49 4.55 -7.11
N LYS A 115 -10.61 4.89 -8.39
CA LYS A 115 -9.87 4.23 -9.48
C LYS A 115 -8.38 4.52 -9.37
N GLU A 116 -7.99 5.78 -9.18
CA GLU A 116 -6.61 6.20 -8.97
C GLU A 116 -5.99 5.48 -7.75
N SER A 117 -6.72 5.43 -6.63
CA SER A 117 -6.30 4.67 -5.44
C SER A 117 -6.08 3.18 -5.73
N TYR A 118 -6.91 2.56 -6.58
CA TYR A 118 -6.75 1.17 -6.98
C TYR A 118 -5.52 0.98 -7.88
N GLU A 119 -5.35 1.83 -8.89
CA GLU A 119 -4.22 1.79 -9.83
C GLU A 119 -2.88 1.93 -9.08
N GLN A 120 -2.82 2.85 -8.13
CA GLN A 120 -1.65 3.05 -7.26
C GLN A 120 -1.26 1.76 -6.52
N VAL A 121 -2.24 1.04 -5.95
CA VAL A 121 -2.01 -0.23 -5.24
C VAL A 121 -1.68 -1.36 -6.20
N ALA A 122 -2.35 -1.41 -7.37
CA ALA A 122 -2.11 -2.41 -8.40
C ALA A 122 -0.69 -2.38 -8.92
N GLU A 123 -0.14 -1.20 -9.19
CA GLU A 123 1.24 -1.09 -9.64
C GLU A 123 2.27 -1.56 -8.61
N VAL A 124 2.03 -1.29 -7.31
CA VAL A 124 2.88 -1.80 -6.23
C VAL A 124 2.77 -3.31 -6.13
N TRP A 125 1.55 -3.84 -6.23
CA TRP A 125 1.29 -5.28 -6.21
C TRP A 125 1.92 -6.00 -7.40
N ASP A 126 1.86 -5.41 -8.59
CA ASP A 126 2.49 -5.92 -9.81
C ASP A 126 4.01 -5.94 -9.66
N ALA A 127 4.61 -4.92 -9.04
CA ALA A 127 6.04 -4.92 -8.73
C ALA A 127 6.41 -6.05 -7.74
N ILE A 128 5.58 -6.28 -6.72
CA ILE A 128 5.75 -7.36 -5.73
C ILE A 128 5.67 -8.73 -6.40
N THR A 129 4.56 -9.01 -7.09
CA THR A 129 4.28 -10.33 -7.68
C THR A 129 5.20 -10.67 -8.84
N ALA A 130 5.64 -9.67 -9.61
CA ALA A 130 6.64 -9.87 -10.65
C ALA A 130 8.10 -9.89 -10.15
N GLY A 131 8.32 -9.84 -8.82
CA GLY A 131 9.66 -9.86 -8.23
C GLY A 131 10.52 -8.62 -8.54
N ARG A 132 9.90 -7.53 -8.98
CA ARG A 132 10.54 -6.25 -9.30
C ARG A 132 10.53 -5.24 -8.15
N TYR A 133 10.01 -5.61 -6.98
CA TYR A 133 10.03 -4.76 -5.79
C TYR A 133 11.48 -4.39 -5.43
N ALA A 134 11.83 -3.12 -5.62
CA ALA A 134 13.19 -2.63 -5.54
C ALA A 134 13.20 -1.14 -5.16
N PRO A 135 12.96 -0.80 -3.88
CA PRO A 135 12.93 0.59 -3.45
C PRO A 135 14.24 1.32 -3.76
N VAL A 136 14.12 2.50 -4.39
CA VAL A 136 15.25 3.38 -4.71
C VAL A 136 15.87 3.97 -3.45
N MET A 137 15.07 4.18 -2.41
CA MET A 137 15.51 4.68 -1.11
C MET A 137 14.68 3.97 -0.03
N THR A 138 15.32 3.47 1.01
CA THR A 138 14.67 2.61 2.01
C THR A 138 15.32 2.79 3.37
N GLY A 139 14.51 2.77 4.43
CA GLY A 139 15.00 2.93 5.80
C GLY A 139 14.15 2.15 6.79
N THR A 140 14.74 1.80 7.93
CA THR A 140 14.07 1.10 9.04
C THR A 140 14.28 1.86 10.35
N SER A 141 13.22 1.96 11.17
CA SER A 141 13.28 2.55 12.50
C SER A 141 12.11 2.03 13.36
N ASN A 142 12.39 1.56 14.58
CA ASN A 142 11.38 1.12 15.55
C ASN A 142 10.29 0.21 14.95
N SER A 143 10.72 -0.82 14.20
CA SER A 143 9.84 -1.80 13.52
C SER A 143 8.98 -1.25 12.37
N LEU A 144 9.18 0.00 11.98
CA LEU A 144 8.63 0.58 10.77
C LEU A 144 9.67 0.52 9.65
N ARG A 145 9.19 0.33 8.42
CA ARG A 145 10.01 0.42 7.21
C ARG A 145 9.40 1.44 6.27
N LEU A 146 10.19 2.40 5.80
CA LEU A 146 9.76 3.37 4.80
C LEU A 146 10.55 3.16 3.51
N ASP A 147 9.84 2.81 2.45
CA ASP A 147 10.36 2.47 1.14
C ASP A 147 9.86 3.45 0.10
N PHE A 148 10.75 4.19 -0.54
CA PHE A 148 10.46 4.98 -1.74
C PHE A 148 10.72 4.10 -2.96
N LEU A 149 9.69 3.90 -3.78
CA LEU A 149 9.73 2.97 -4.91
C LEU A 149 10.25 3.61 -6.18
N GLU A 150 9.87 4.87 -6.41
CA GLU A 150 10.26 5.65 -7.57
C GLU A 150 10.35 7.11 -7.19
N ALA A 151 11.16 7.85 -7.94
CA ALA A 151 11.33 9.29 -7.79
C ALA A 151 11.75 9.86 -9.16
N ARG A 152 10.79 10.44 -9.88
CA ARG A 152 10.96 10.89 -11.26
C ARG A 152 10.44 12.31 -11.47
N PRO A 153 11.11 13.11 -12.30
CA PRO A 153 10.55 14.39 -12.72
C PRO A 153 9.22 14.19 -13.45
N ALA A 154 8.21 14.95 -13.06
CA ALA A 154 6.89 14.96 -13.65
C ALA A 154 6.36 16.40 -13.73
N LEU A 155 5.39 16.62 -14.61
CA LEU A 155 4.65 17.87 -14.66
C LEU A 155 3.37 17.69 -13.83
N ILE A 156 3.29 18.35 -12.69
CA ILE A 156 2.16 18.30 -11.77
C ILE A 156 1.48 19.67 -11.78
N GLN A 157 0.22 19.72 -12.23
CA GLN A 157 -0.54 20.98 -12.33
C GLN A 157 0.21 22.09 -13.12
N GLY A 158 0.97 21.70 -14.15
CA GLY A 158 1.75 22.63 -14.97
C GLY A 158 3.11 23.05 -14.39
N GLN A 159 3.48 22.57 -13.20
CA GLN A 159 4.78 22.82 -12.57
C GLN A 159 5.66 21.57 -12.61
N ARG A 160 6.97 21.75 -12.83
CA ARG A 160 7.94 20.64 -12.76
C ARG A 160 8.22 20.28 -11.31
N ALA A 161 8.01 19.03 -10.97
CA ALA A 161 8.23 18.49 -9.63
C ALA A 161 8.85 17.08 -9.72
N ILE A 162 9.40 16.61 -8.62
CA ILE A 162 9.81 15.21 -8.45
C ILE A 162 8.62 14.48 -7.85
N GLN A 163 7.97 13.64 -8.65
CA GLN A 163 6.89 12.78 -8.20
C GLN A 163 7.45 11.40 -7.85
N GLY A 164 6.89 10.78 -6.81
CA GLY A 164 7.20 9.41 -6.51
C GLY A 164 6.13 8.74 -5.67
N ARG A 165 6.43 7.49 -5.33
CA ARG A 165 5.58 6.66 -4.50
C ARG A 165 6.37 6.05 -3.37
N PHE A 166 5.71 5.87 -2.24
CA PHE A 166 6.30 5.19 -1.10
C PHE A 166 5.36 4.13 -0.54
N VAL A 167 5.96 3.19 0.19
CA VAL A 167 5.28 2.21 1.03
C VAL A 167 5.84 2.31 2.43
N LEU A 168 4.96 2.47 3.41
CA LEU A 168 5.28 2.32 4.83
C LEU A 168 4.79 0.94 5.28
N TRP A 169 5.71 0.09 5.73
CA TRP A 169 5.41 -1.21 6.32
C TRP A 169 5.43 -1.13 7.85
N GLY A 170 4.60 -1.97 8.48
CA GLY A 170 4.49 -2.06 9.93
C GLY A 170 3.58 -0.99 10.55
N ALA A 171 2.86 -0.23 9.71
CA ALA A 171 1.91 0.77 10.15
C ALA A 171 0.78 0.11 10.97
N GLN A 172 0.65 0.51 12.24
CA GLN A 172 -0.32 -0.06 13.15
C GLN A 172 -1.74 0.30 12.75
N ARG A 173 -2.64 -0.64 12.97
CA ARG A 173 -4.05 -0.51 12.63
C ARG A 173 -4.91 -0.73 13.86
N SER A 174 -6.01 0.00 13.93
CA SER A 174 -7.08 -0.28 14.89
C SER A 174 -8.36 -0.56 14.15
N ARG A 175 -9.17 -1.46 14.72
CA ARG A 175 -10.57 -1.56 14.38
C ARG A 175 -11.29 -0.38 15.02
N ALA A 176 -11.85 0.52 14.23
CA ALA A 176 -12.80 1.48 14.79
C ALA A 176 -14.10 0.71 15.07
N GLU A 177 -14.52 0.69 16.33
CA GLU A 177 -15.87 0.26 16.68
C GLU A 177 -16.84 1.35 16.22
N GLU A 178 -17.75 1.00 15.31
CA GLU A 178 -18.82 1.91 14.91
C GLU A 178 -19.97 1.88 15.93
N ARG A 179 -20.65 3.02 16.04
CA ARG A 179 -21.81 3.18 16.91
C ARG A 179 -22.93 2.23 16.45
N PRO A 180 -23.74 1.67 17.36
CA PRO A 180 -24.82 0.77 16.98
C PRO A 180 -25.82 1.49 16.07
N GLY A 181 -26.00 1.04 14.82
CA GLY A 181 -27.10 1.49 13.96
C GLY A 181 -26.78 1.75 12.48
N GLU A 182 -25.51 1.88 12.08
CA GLU A 182 -25.08 1.97 10.67
C GLU A 182 -24.28 0.72 10.25
N PHE A 183 -24.30 0.40 8.96
CA PHE A 183 -23.90 -0.86 8.34
C PHE A 183 -22.65 -1.57 8.90
N GLU A 184 -22.74 -2.90 9.03
CA GLU A 184 -21.86 -3.82 9.80
C GLU A 184 -20.41 -4.04 9.30
N GLN A 185 -19.79 -3.11 8.57
CA GLN A 185 -18.40 -3.30 8.15
C GLN A 185 -17.42 -2.60 9.11
N PRO A 186 -16.60 -3.35 9.87
CA PRO A 186 -15.64 -2.74 10.77
C PRO A 186 -14.63 -1.90 9.98
N ARG A 187 -14.65 -0.59 10.21
CA ARG A 187 -13.72 0.33 9.56
C ARG A 187 -12.33 0.14 10.17
N ILE A 188 -11.44 -0.49 9.41
CA ILE A 188 -10.02 -0.56 9.74
C ILE A 188 -9.42 0.82 9.48
N GLN A 189 -8.80 1.39 10.50
CA GLN A 189 -8.08 2.65 10.39
C GLN A 189 -6.59 2.39 10.63
N THR A 190 -5.75 2.90 9.72
CA THR A 190 -4.29 2.95 9.92
C THR A 190 -3.96 4.26 10.59
N HIS A 191 -3.35 4.20 11.76
CA HIS A 191 -2.86 5.38 12.46
C HIS A 191 -1.42 5.59 12.07
N ALA A 192 -1.17 6.14 10.90
CA ALA A 192 0.16 6.60 10.49
C ALA A 192 0.08 8.10 10.20
N SER A 193 0.91 8.89 10.87
CA SER A 193 1.12 10.30 10.55
C SER A 193 2.58 10.55 10.20
N PHE A 194 2.81 11.48 9.28
CA PHE A 194 4.14 11.89 8.86
C PHE A 194 4.28 13.36 9.24
N ASP A 195 4.73 13.59 10.47
CA ASP A 195 4.59 14.91 11.07
C ASP A 195 5.67 15.89 10.61
N ASP A 196 6.78 15.36 10.08
CA ASP A 196 7.95 16.14 9.70
C ASP A 196 8.76 15.40 8.64
N VAL A 197 8.67 15.84 7.38
CA VAL A 197 9.59 15.40 6.32
C VAL A 197 10.38 16.61 5.84
N ARG A 198 11.68 16.59 6.13
CA ARG A 198 12.63 17.65 5.81
C ARG A 198 13.66 17.12 4.84
N VAL A 199 14.04 17.98 3.90
CA VAL A 199 15.14 17.71 2.99
C VAL A 199 16.09 18.89 3.03
N LYS A 200 17.34 18.62 3.44
CA LYS A 200 18.44 19.58 3.41
C LYS A 200 19.25 19.36 2.14
N LEU A 201 19.71 20.46 1.55
CA LEU A 201 20.48 20.46 0.31
C LEU A 201 21.85 21.06 0.55
N PHE A 202 22.87 20.42 0.00
CA PHE A 202 24.27 20.81 0.18
C PHE A 202 24.96 21.01 -1.17
N ASP A 203 25.83 22.01 -1.25
CA ASP A 203 26.70 22.25 -2.41
C ASP A 203 27.91 21.29 -2.45
N ALA A 204 28.74 21.42 -3.48
CA ALA A 204 29.98 20.64 -3.65
C ALA A 204 31.01 20.84 -2.51
N ARG A 205 30.85 21.87 -1.67
CA ARG A 205 31.70 22.18 -0.51
C ARG A 205 31.06 21.73 0.81
N GLU A 206 30.00 20.92 0.73
CA GLU A 206 29.19 20.47 1.86
C GLU A 206 28.51 21.59 2.66
N ARG A 207 28.38 22.79 2.09
CA ARG A 207 27.64 23.89 2.72
C ARG A 207 26.16 23.73 2.45
N GLN A 208 25.34 23.88 3.49
CA GLN A 208 23.90 23.86 3.33
C GLN A 208 23.44 25.09 2.52
N ILE A 209 22.83 24.85 1.37
CA ILE A 209 22.31 25.90 0.48
C ILE A 209 20.78 26.03 0.58
N GLY A 210 20.11 25.08 1.22
CA GLY A 210 18.67 25.02 1.23
C GLY A 210 18.07 24.02 2.20
N GLU A 211 16.81 24.25 2.55
CA GLU A 211 15.95 23.30 3.23
C GLU A 211 14.52 23.41 2.68
N LEU A 212 13.91 22.26 2.42
CA LEU A 212 12.50 22.13 2.09
C LEU A 212 11.81 21.25 3.12
N THR A 213 10.55 21.56 3.40
CA THR A 213 9.68 20.76 4.27
C THR A 213 8.41 20.45 3.50
N PHE A 214 7.96 19.20 3.54
CA PHE A 214 6.73 18.79 2.85
C PHE A 214 5.95 17.76 3.67
N GLY A 215 4.64 17.69 3.41
CA GLY A 215 3.79 16.65 4.00
C GLY A 215 3.94 15.34 3.23
N LEU A 216 3.93 14.23 3.95
CA LEU A 216 3.84 12.90 3.36
C LEU A 216 2.54 12.24 3.88
N PRO A 217 1.75 11.56 3.03
CA PRO A 217 1.69 11.74 1.59
C PRO A 217 1.32 13.18 1.21
N SER A 218 1.77 13.65 0.03
CA SER A 218 1.35 14.93 -0.54
C SER A 218 0.36 14.79 -1.70
N GLY A 219 0.04 13.54 -2.08
CA GLY A 219 -0.94 13.18 -3.11
C GLY A 219 -1.86 12.06 -2.63
N THR A 220 -2.37 11.26 -3.57
CA THR A 220 -3.27 10.14 -3.27
C THR A 220 -2.57 9.09 -2.38
N TYR A 221 -3.32 8.55 -1.42
CA TYR A 221 -2.80 7.54 -0.50
C TYR A 221 -3.85 6.51 -0.12
N VAL A 222 -3.37 5.30 0.16
CA VAL A 222 -4.17 4.14 0.52
C VAL A 222 -3.65 3.55 1.83
N PRO A 223 -4.32 3.83 2.97
CA PRO A 223 -3.87 3.38 4.29
C PRO A 223 -4.04 1.88 4.50
N VAL A 224 -4.93 1.24 3.75
CA VAL A 224 -5.27 -0.18 3.85
C VAL A 224 -5.34 -0.78 2.43
N PRO A 225 -4.19 -1.04 1.77
CA PRO A 225 -4.13 -1.49 0.38
C PRO A 225 -4.92 -2.78 0.11
N GLU A 226 -5.04 -3.66 1.10
CA GLU A 226 -5.77 -4.91 0.93
C GLU A 226 -7.30 -4.72 0.78
N GLN A 227 -7.83 -3.52 1.02
CA GLN A 227 -9.21 -3.17 0.66
C GLN A 227 -9.38 -2.90 -0.85
N ARG A 228 -8.27 -2.68 -1.58
CA ARG A 228 -8.27 -2.49 -3.04
C ARG A 228 -7.88 -3.78 -3.75
N ILE A 229 -6.85 -4.45 -3.25
CA ILE A 229 -6.41 -5.75 -3.76
C ILE A 229 -6.36 -6.71 -2.59
N ALA A 230 -7.32 -7.62 -2.49
CA ALA A 230 -7.46 -8.49 -1.33
C ALA A 230 -6.20 -9.33 -1.04
N ASP A 231 -5.39 -9.65 -2.05
CA ASP A 231 -4.15 -10.39 -1.90
C ASP A 231 -2.95 -9.56 -1.45
N PHE A 232 -3.07 -8.23 -1.39
CA PHE A 232 -1.98 -7.35 -1.02
C PHE A 232 -1.44 -7.70 0.39
N PRO A 233 -0.11 -7.65 0.63
CA PRO A 233 0.43 -8.03 1.92
C PRO A 233 -0.05 -7.08 3.05
N PRO A 234 -0.39 -7.62 4.23
CA PRO A 234 -0.97 -6.81 5.31
C PRO A 234 0.02 -5.80 5.92
N LEU A 235 -0.53 -4.80 6.63
CA LEU A 235 0.21 -3.71 7.33
C LEU A 235 1.06 -2.81 6.43
N ALA A 236 0.68 -2.71 5.16
CA ALA A 236 1.18 -1.69 4.26
C ALA A 236 0.33 -0.41 4.35
N PHE A 237 0.99 0.71 4.10
CA PHE A 237 0.40 1.99 3.74
C PHE A 237 1.09 2.45 2.45
N VAL A 238 0.33 2.75 1.40
CA VAL A 238 0.86 3.21 0.11
C VAL A 238 0.51 4.68 -0.06
N GLY A 239 1.45 5.50 -0.52
CA GLY A 239 1.19 6.92 -0.74
C GLY A 239 2.03 7.51 -1.84
N GLU A 240 1.57 8.63 -2.38
CA GLU A 240 2.34 9.45 -3.31
C GLU A 240 2.96 10.64 -2.61
N TYR A 241 4.04 11.13 -3.21
CA TYR A 241 4.65 12.38 -2.83
C TYR A 241 5.09 13.16 -4.07
N ALA A 242 5.14 14.46 -3.91
CA ALA A 242 5.61 15.42 -4.88
C ALA A 242 6.40 16.49 -4.12
N ILE A 243 7.63 16.72 -4.57
CA ILE A 243 8.47 17.82 -4.07
C ILE A 243 8.92 18.69 -5.24
N PRO A 244 9.14 19.99 -5.05
CA PRO A 244 9.70 20.82 -6.11
C PRO A 244 11.07 20.29 -6.55
N LEU A 245 11.48 20.64 -7.77
CA LEU A 245 12.87 20.46 -8.18
C LEU A 245 13.80 21.22 -7.23
N VAL A 246 15.06 20.78 -7.16
CA VAL A 246 16.07 21.36 -6.27
C VAL A 246 16.97 22.34 -7.04
N PRO A 247 17.67 23.28 -6.36
CA PRO A 247 18.59 24.21 -7.01
C PRO A 247 19.66 23.50 -7.85
N TYR A 248 20.13 24.20 -8.89
CA TYR A 248 21.17 23.70 -9.78
C TYR A 248 22.48 23.34 -9.05
N GLU A 249 22.80 24.10 -8.00
CA GLU A 249 24.01 23.96 -7.19
C GLU A 249 23.93 22.82 -6.16
N ALA A 250 22.76 22.18 -5.99
CA ALA A 250 22.59 21.09 -5.03
C ALA A 250 23.30 19.83 -5.52
N GLU A 251 24.31 19.37 -4.78
CA GLU A 251 25.05 18.14 -5.09
C GLU A 251 24.61 16.98 -4.20
N THR A 252 24.31 17.26 -2.94
CA THR A 252 23.88 16.23 -1.98
C THR A 252 22.56 16.62 -1.33
N MET A 253 21.70 15.62 -1.13
CA MET A 253 20.42 15.75 -0.46
C MET A 253 20.40 14.85 0.78
N GLU A 254 20.03 15.42 1.93
CA GLU A 254 19.74 14.69 3.15
C GLU A 254 18.25 14.77 3.45
N MET A 255 17.53 13.65 3.37
CA MET A 255 16.12 13.54 3.72
C MET A 255 15.98 12.96 5.13
N VAL A 256 15.20 13.63 5.97
CA VAL A 256 14.77 13.16 7.28
C VAL A 256 13.25 13.04 7.28
N ALA A 257 12.73 11.84 7.54
CA ALA A 257 11.29 11.61 7.68
C ALA A 257 10.98 11.09 9.08
N VAL A 258 10.02 11.71 9.75
CA VAL A 258 9.49 11.25 11.04
C VAL A 258 8.09 10.69 10.82
N VAL A 259 7.91 9.42 11.18
CA VAL A 259 6.63 8.71 11.08
C VAL A 259 6.18 8.34 12.48
N ARG A 260 4.95 8.67 12.82
CA ARG A 260 4.30 8.15 14.03
C ARG A 260 3.27 7.11 13.65
N SER A 261 3.23 6.04 14.43
CA SER A 261 2.15 5.07 14.34
C SER A 261 1.58 4.70 15.70
N ARG A 262 0.26 4.77 15.85
CA ARG A 262 -0.40 4.49 17.13
C ARG A 262 -0.97 3.07 17.15
N SER A 263 -0.59 2.33 18.17
CA SER A 263 -1.13 0.98 18.46
C SER A 263 -2.54 1.04 19.06
N ALA A 264 -3.22 -0.11 19.07
CA ALA A 264 -4.54 -0.25 19.70
C ALA A 264 -4.54 0.06 21.21
N SER A 265 -3.39 -0.07 21.89
CA SER A 265 -3.23 0.30 23.31
C SER A 265 -3.15 1.82 23.55
N GLY A 266 -3.07 2.62 22.48
CA GLY A 266 -2.78 4.05 22.54
C GLY A 266 -1.28 4.39 22.54
N ALA A 267 -0.40 3.40 22.76
CA ALA A 267 1.05 3.60 22.66
C ALA A 267 1.46 4.00 21.24
N GLU A 268 2.39 4.95 21.14
CA GLU A 268 2.90 5.50 19.90
C GLU A 268 4.30 4.96 19.61
N ILE A 269 4.49 4.52 18.37
CA ILE A 269 5.79 4.17 17.80
C ILE A 269 6.21 5.33 16.93
N ARG A 270 7.37 5.92 17.21
CA ARG A 270 7.98 6.99 16.40
C ARG A 270 9.16 6.43 15.63
N GLY A 271 9.06 6.34 14.31
CA GLY A 271 10.17 6.05 13.41
C GLY A 271 10.84 7.33 12.92
N GLU A 272 12.17 7.37 12.92
CA GLU A 272 12.96 8.45 12.33
C GLU A 272 13.89 7.86 11.28
N PHE A 273 13.75 8.31 10.05
CA PHE A 273 14.47 7.78 8.90
C PHE A 273 15.34 8.87 8.31
N VAL A 274 16.60 8.54 8.02
CA VAL A 274 17.58 9.48 7.48
C VAL A 274 18.23 8.86 6.25
N TRP A 275 18.25 9.61 5.15
CA TRP A 275 18.91 9.23 3.91
C TRP A 275 19.79 10.37 3.43
N LYS A 276 21.00 10.06 2.98
CA LYS A 276 21.91 11.02 2.34
C LYS A 276 22.34 10.45 0.99
N GLN A 277 22.09 11.18 -0.09
CA GLN A 277 22.38 10.72 -1.45
C GLN A 277 22.77 11.88 -2.38
N PRO A 278 23.54 11.61 -3.44
CA PRO A 278 23.78 12.60 -4.49
C PRO A 278 22.47 12.97 -5.18
N VAL A 279 22.36 14.23 -5.60
CA VAL A 279 21.21 14.76 -6.33
C VAL A 279 21.33 14.40 -7.82
N PRO A 280 20.39 13.65 -8.40
CA PRO A 280 20.39 13.40 -9.84
C PRO A 280 20.22 14.70 -10.64
N THR A 281 20.96 14.87 -11.74
CA THR A 281 20.85 16.05 -12.61
C THR A 281 19.41 16.31 -13.09
N SER A 282 18.63 15.25 -13.30
CA SER A 282 17.23 15.35 -13.73
C SER A 282 16.31 15.99 -12.68
N TRP A 283 16.73 16.04 -11.41
CA TRP A 283 15.98 16.62 -10.30
C TRP A 283 16.31 18.10 -10.07
N LYS A 284 17.34 18.61 -10.75
CA LYS A 284 17.79 19.98 -10.63
C LYS A 284 17.00 20.92 -11.53
N LEU A 285 16.81 22.14 -11.06
CA LEU A 285 16.36 23.29 -11.86
C LEU A 285 17.39 23.64 -12.94
N ALA A 286 16.97 24.40 -13.94
CA ALA A 286 17.92 24.96 -14.90
C ALA A 286 18.84 26.00 -14.22
N GLU A 287 20.03 26.21 -14.77
CA GLU A 287 20.93 27.25 -14.28
C GLU A 287 20.24 28.63 -14.36
N GLY A 288 20.23 29.36 -13.24
CA GLY A 288 19.60 30.68 -13.14
C GLY A 288 18.08 30.66 -12.87
N GLU A 289 17.44 29.49 -12.77
CA GLU A 289 16.03 29.38 -12.38
C GLU A 289 15.88 29.54 -10.86
N ALA A 290 14.93 30.37 -10.44
CA ALA A 290 14.72 30.66 -9.02
C ALA A 290 14.08 29.46 -8.32
N TRP A 291 14.62 29.09 -7.14
CA TRP A 291 14.03 28.04 -6.33
C TRP A 291 12.93 28.59 -5.43
N GLU A 292 11.69 28.47 -5.88
CA GLU A 292 10.50 28.86 -5.13
C GLU A 292 10.07 27.73 -4.17
N GLY A 293 10.01 28.02 -2.86
CA GLY A 293 9.54 27.05 -1.84
C GLY A 293 10.50 26.74 -0.69
N ALA A 294 11.65 27.42 -0.62
CA ALA A 294 12.65 27.18 0.42
C ALA A 294 12.75 28.29 1.46
N ARG A 295 13.05 27.91 2.70
CA ARG A 295 13.64 28.84 3.67
C ARG A 295 15.16 28.79 3.47
N ILE A 296 15.73 29.84 2.87
CA ILE A 296 17.19 29.99 2.78
C ILE A 296 17.71 30.30 4.18
N GLY A 297 18.01 29.26 4.95
CA GLY A 297 18.74 29.39 6.21
C GLY A 297 20.23 29.46 5.91
N VAL A 298 20.75 30.66 5.61
CA VAL A 298 22.20 30.88 5.71
C VAL A 298 22.53 30.82 7.19
N ARG A 299 23.05 29.68 7.67
CA ARG A 299 23.65 29.63 8.99
C ARG A 299 24.99 30.35 8.87
N GLU A 300 25.07 31.58 9.37
CA GLU A 300 26.36 32.21 9.63
C GLU A 300 27.15 31.27 10.56
N GLU A 301 28.28 30.75 10.09
CA GLU A 301 29.22 30.05 10.96
C GLU A 301 29.73 31.06 12.01
N PRO A 302 29.85 30.67 13.30
CA PRO A 302 30.45 31.51 14.32
C PRO A 302 31.95 31.77 14.09
#